data_AF-A0A651HKE5-F1
#
_entry.id   AF-A0A651HKE5-F1
#
_cell.length_a   1.000
_cell.length_b   1.000
_cell.length_c   1.000
_cell.angle_alpha   90.00
_cell.angle_beta   90.00
_cell.angle_gamma   90.00
#
_symmetry.space_group_name_H-M   'P 1'
#
loop_
_entity.id
_entity.type
_entity.pdbx_description
1 polymer ?
#
loop_
_entity_poly.entity_id
_entity_poly.type
_entity_poly.pdbx_seq_one_letter_code
_entity_poly.pdbx_strand_id
1 'polypeptide(L)'
;WNPLGHEPPGIYDTPHFDVHFYTISSQEREAMLPTGPAFAEAASRSPSPEFMPAGYIDPGMPPVPRMGVHLIDPTSPELHPETPAPFTRTFIYGSWDGRIIFVEPMVATDWLATRPDETISIPVAERYDPSGLWPAAYRVYWDAATSQYRIALAELRQR
;
A
#
# COMPACT_ATOMS: atom_id res chain seq x y z
N TRP A 1 -1.58 -8.92 8.91
CA TRP A 1 -2.81 -9.46 9.51
C TRP A 1 -3.03 -8.69 10.77
N ASN A 2 -4.11 -7.92 10.79
CA ASN A 2 -4.42 -6.98 11.86
C ASN A 2 -5.78 -7.38 12.43
N PRO A 3 -5.83 -8.32 13.40
CA PRO A 3 -7.09 -8.87 13.90
C PRO A 3 -7.98 -7.85 14.62
N LEU A 4 -7.41 -6.73 15.05
CA LEU A 4 -8.10 -5.62 15.70
C LEU A 4 -8.06 -4.33 14.86
N GLY A 5 -7.56 -4.42 13.62
CA GLY A 5 -7.22 -3.24 12.85
C GLY A 5 -5.98 -2.50 13.36
N HIS A 6 -5.76 -1.29 12.84
CA HIS A 6 -4.75 -0.35 13.30
C HIS A 6 -5.11 1.08 12.86
N GLU A 7 -4.27 2.05 13.24
CA GLU A 7 -4.43 3.45 12.89
C GLU A 7 -4.64 3.71 11.38
N PRO A 8 -5.37 4.77 10.98
CA PRO A 8 -5.99 5.78 11.82
C PRO A 8 -7.24 5.30 12.58
N PRO A 9 -7.46 5.79 13.82
CA PRO A 9 -8.64 5.45 14.59
C PRO A 9 -9.94 5.74 13.83
N GLY A 10 -10.87 4.79 13.86
CA GLY A 10 -12.16 4.84 13.18
C GLY A 10 -12.11 4.53 11.68
N ILE A 11 -10.93 4.36 11.08
CA ILE A 11 -10.76 4.12 9.64
C ILE A 11 -10.42 2.65 9.39
N TYR A 12 -9.27 2.18 9.88
CA TYR A 12 -8.79 0.80 9.68
C TYR A 12 -8.92 -0.08 10.93
N ASP A 13 -9.86 0.25 11.83
CA ASP A 13 -10.14 -0.47 13.09
C ASP A 13 -10.94 -1.78 12.92
N THR A 14 -10.99 -2.34 11.71
CA THR A 14 -11.66 -3.63 11.42
C THR A 14 -10.63 -4.71 11.10
N PRO A 15 -10.93 -6.01 11.29
CA PRO A 15 -9.95 -7.05 11.01
C PRO A 15 -9.61 -7.14 9.52
N HIS A 16 -8.33 -6.98 9.17
CA HIS A 16 -7.90 -6.90 7.76
C HIS A 16 -6.48 -7.42 7.52
N PHE A 17 -6.13 -7.62 6.25
CA PHE A 17 -4.79 -7.99 5.81
C PHE A 17 -4.11 -6.85 5.06
N ASP A 18 -2.90 -6.52 5.50
CA ASP A 18 -1.93 -5.70 4.78
C ASP A 18 -0.99 -6.58 3.99
N VAL A 19 -1.03 -6.52 2.66
CA VAL A 19 -0.21 -7.37 1.81
C VAL A 19 0.89 -6.56 1.15
N HIS A 20 2.08 -6.59 1.74
CA HIS A 20 3.22 -5.82 1.24
C HIS A 20 3.98 -6.56 0.13
N PHE A 21 4.11 -5.93 -1.03
CA PHE A 21 4.97 -6.36 -2.13
C PHE A 21 6.15 -5.41 -2.25
N TYR A 22 7.27 -5.75 -1.61
CA TYR A 22 8.50 -4.95 -1.64
C TYR A 22 9.28 -5.14 -2.95
N THR A 23 9.85 -4.06 -3.47
CA THR A 23 10.83 -4.06 -4.57
C THR A 23 12.27 -3.96 -4.06
N ILE A 24 12.45 -3.68 -2.78
CA ILE A 24 13.75 -3.63 -2.10
C ILE A 24 14.14 -4.98 -1.49
N SER A 25 15.43 -5.14 -1.18
CA SER A 25 15.93 -6.34 -0.53
C SER A 25 15.45 -6.44 0.92
N SER A 26 15.38 -7.66 1.47
CA SER A 26 15.11 -7.84 2.91
C SER A 26 16.16 -7.17 3.79
N GLN A 27 17.43 -7.10 3.35
CA GLN A 27 18.47 -6.41 4.11
C GLN A 27 18.21 -4.89 4.20
N GLU A 28 17.85 -4.27 3.08
CA GLU A 28 17.51 -2.85 3.04
C GLU A 28 16.28 -2.57 3.92
N ARG A 29 15.24 -3.39 3.79
CA ARG A 29 14.03 -3.31 4.63
C ARG A 29 14.34 -3.39 6.13
N GLU A 30 15.14 -4.37 6.53
CA GLU A 30 15.47 -4.60 7.95
C GLU A 30 16.37 -3.49 8.54
N ALA A 31 17.08 -2.73 7.69
CA ALA A 31 17.89 -1.59 8.12
C ALA A 31 17.07 -0.32 8.42
N MET A 32 15.80 -0.26 8.00
CA MET A 32 14.92 0.90 8.19
C MET A 32 14.35 0.95 9.61
N LEU A 33 15.21 1.25 10.60
CA LEU A 33 14.86 1.31 12.02
C LEU A 33 15.00 2.72 12.60
N PRO A 34 14.07 3.19 13.46
CA PRO A 34 14.13 4.52 14.09
C PRO A 34 15.41 4.81 14.88
N THR A 35 16.11 3.77 15.34
CA THR A 35 17.39 3.89 16.05
C THR A 35 18.57 4.18 15.12
N GLY A 36 18.39 4.05 13.80
CA GLY A 36 19.43 4.31 12.81
C GLY A 36 19.62 5.81 12.58
N PRO A 37 20.86 6.30 12.46
CA PRO A 37 21.14 7.74 12.33
C PRO A 37 20.58 8.36 11.05
N ALA A 38 20.36 7.55 10.00
CA ALA A 38 19.82 8.00 8.72
C ALA A 38 18.29 7.93 8.63
N PHE A 39 17.60 7.38 9.64
CA PHE A 39 16.17 7.05 9.52
C PHE A 39 15.29 8.28 9.27
N ALA A 40 15.46 9.32 10.09
CA ALA A 40 14.66 10.54 9.97
C ALA A 40 14.92 11.26 8.62
N GLU A 41 16.19 11.33 8.21
CA GLU A 41 16.60 12.01 6.98
C GLU A 41 16.11 11.27 5.72
N ALA A 42 16.21 9.93 5.70
CA ALA A 42 15.71 9.10 4.61
C ALA A 42 14.18 9.13 4.54
N ALA A 43 13.49 9.09 5.68
CA ALA A 43 12.03 9.19 5.74
C ALA A 43 11.52 10.56 5.26
N SER A 44 12.26 11.64 5.49
CA SER A 44 11.84 12.98 5.08
C SER A 44 11.99 13.26 3.58
N ARG A 45 12.60 12.35 2.82
CA ARG A 45 12.78 12.50 1.37
C ARG A 45 11.61 11.85 0.63
N SER A 46 10.65 12.67 0.24
CA SER A 46 9.55 12.25 -0.63
C SER A 46 10.05 12.00 -2.06
N PRO A 47 9.43 11.07 -2.81
CA PRO A 47 9.68 10.92 -4.23
C PRO A 47 9.37 12.22 -4.99
N SER A 48 10.13 12.53 -6.05
CA SER A 48 9.79 13.65 -6.94
C SER A 48 8.50 13.34 -7.72
N PRO A 49 7.80 14.37 -8.26
CA PRO A 49 6.48 14.19 -8.86
C PRO A 49 6.37 13.12 -9.94
N GLU A 50 7.43 12.92 -10.75
CA GLU A 50 7.48 11.88 -11.79
C GLU A 50 7.52 10.44 -11.24
N PHE A 51 7.92 10.27 -9.99
CA PHE A 51 7.92 8.98 -9.28
C PHE A 51 6.70 8.80 -8.35
N MET A 52 5.81 9.80 -8.29
CA MET A 52 4.58 9.73 -7.50
C MET A 52 3.39 9.27 -8.35
N PRO A 53 2.64 8.25 -7.90
CA PRO A 53 1.35 7.91 -8.52
C PRO A 53 0.37 9.09 -8.45
N ALA A 54 -0.32 9.36 -9.55
CA ALA A 54 -1.25 10.49 -9.62
C ALA A 54 -2.33 10.41 -8.51
N GLY A 55 -2.53 11.53 -7.80
CA GLY A 55 -3.51 11.64 -6.72
C GLY A 55 -3.03 11.17 -5.34
N TYR A 56 -1.91 10.46 -5.25
CA TYR A 56 -1.37 9.99 -3.97
C TYR A 56 -0.63 11.11 -3.24
N ILE A 57 -0.76 11.12 -1.91
CA ILE A 57 -0.13 12.10 -1.03
C ILE A 57 0.57 11.41 0.15
N ASP A 58 1.56 12.08 0.73
CA ASP A 58 2.01 11.81 2.10
C ASP A 58 1.02 12.47 3.08
N PRO A 59 0.30 11.69 3.92
CA PRO A 59 -0.64 12.24 4.89
C PRO A 59 0.03 12.91 6.10
N GLY A 60 1.36 12.96 6.17
CA GLY A 60 2.12 13.50 7.30
C GLY A 60 2.17 12.56 8.51
N MET A 61 1.92 11.27 8.28
CA MET A 61 1.98 10.25 9.32
C MET A 61 3.43 9.82 9.58
N PRO A 62 3.79 9.43 10.82
CA PRO A 62 5.14 8.97 11.10
C PRO A 62 5.55 7.78 10.21
N PRO A 63 6.80 7.74 9.72
CA PRO A 63 7.30 6.58 9.00
C PRO A 63 7.30 5.33 9.89
N VAL A 64 6.87 4.21 9.33
CA VAL A 64 6.76 2.94 10.07
C VAL A 64 8.05 2.14 9.89
N PRO A 65 8.63 1.56 10.96
CA PRO A 65 9.83 0.73 10.85
C PRO A 65 9.66 -0.36 9.78
N ARG A 66 10.68 -0.54 8.92
CA ARG A 66 10.69 -1.53 7.81
C ARG A 66 9.65 -1.28 6.70
N MET A 67 8.93 -0.17 6.72
CA MET A 67 7.92 0.19 5.72
C MET A 67 8.16 1.62 5.19
N GLY A 68 8.62 2.55 6.03
CA GLY A 68 8.83 3.92 5.61
C GLY A 68 7.53 4.71 5.62
N VAL A 69 7.40 5.66 4.71
CA VAL A 69 6.25 6.57 4.63
C VAL A 69 5.16 5.96 3.77
N HIS A 70 3.94 5.88 4.30
CA HIS A 70 2.77 5.38 3.58
C HIS A 70 2.11 6.51 2.81
N LEU A 71 1.97 6.34 1.51
CA LEU A 71 1.32 7.27 0.60
C LEU A 71 -0.09 6.76 0.32
N ILE A 72 -1.07 7.65 0.43
CA ILE A 72 -2.49 7.31 0.35
C ILE A 72 -3.20 8.06 -0.77
N ASP A 73 -4.28 7.49 -1.29
CA ASP A 73 -5.26 8.21 -2.10
C ASP A 73 -6.29 8.85 -1.16
N PRO A 74 -6.31 10.19 -1.01
CA PRO A 74 -7.24 10.86 -0.10
C PRO A 74 -8.71 10.81 -0.61
N THR A 75 -8.94 10.31 -1.83
CA THR A 75 -10.27 10.12 -2.40
C THR A 75 -10.85 8.74 -2.13
N SER A 76 -10.10 7.86 -1.45
CA SER A 76 -10.60 6.54 -1.04
C SER A 76 -11.91 6.68 -0.24
N PRO A 77 -12.90 5.78 -0.45
CA PRO A 77 -14.23 5.92 0.16
C PRO A 77 -14.22 6.07 1.68
N GLU A 78 -13.33 5.36 2.37
CA GLU A 78 -13.16 5.41 3.83
C GLU A 78 -12.52 6.70 4.34
N LEU A 79 -11.84 7.44 3.46
CA LEU A 79 -11.20 8.72 3.78
C LEU A 79 -12.05 9.93 3.34
N HIS A 80 -13.20 9.70 2.71
CA HIS A 80 -14.03 10.80 2.23
C HIS A 80 -14.50 11.70 3.39
N PRO A 81 -14.17 13.00 3.40
CA PRO A 81 -14.33 13.85 4.58
C PRO A 81 -15.80 14.12 4.95
N GLU A 82 -16.71 14.08 3.97
CA GLU A 82 -18.13 14.40 4.19
C GLU A 82 -19.02 13.16 4.28
N THR A 83 -18.59 12.06 3.67
CA THR A 83 -19.42 10.85 3.48
C THR A 83 -18.55 9.60 3.53
N PRO A 84 -17.88 9.34 4.67
CA PRO A 84 -16.99 8.19 4.78
C PRO A 84 -17.80 6.90 4.63
N ALA A 85 -17.35 6.02 3.76
CA ALA A 85 -17.86 4.66 3.63
C ALA A 85 -17.07 3.71 4.54
N PRO A 86 -17.64 2.56 4.94
CA PRO A 86 -16.88 1.55 5.64
C PRO A 86 -15.66 1.08 4.83
N PHE A 87 -14.52 0.92 5.50
CA PHE A 87 -13.32 0.33 4.90
C PHE A 87 -13.59 -1.09 4.39
N THR A 88 -13.31 -1.32 3.12
CA THR A 88 -13.42 -2.63 2.46
C THR A 88 -12.07 -3.06 1.92
N ARG A 89 -11.44 -2.15 1.17
CA ARG A 89 -10.11 -2.30 0.59
C ARG A 89 -9.52 -0.92 0.33
N THR A 90 -8.21 -0.82 0.44
CA THR A 90 -7.47 0.37 0.03
C THR A 90 -6.14 -0.05 -0.57
N PHE A 91 -5.53 0.83 -1.35
CA PHE A 91 -4.22 0.55 -1.94
C PHE A 91 -3.25 1.65 -1.51
N ILE A 92 -2.10 1.23 -0.99
CA ILE A 92 -1.06 2.10 -0.47
C ILE A 92 0.22 1.91 -1.29
N TYR A 93 0.94 3.02 -1.47
CA TYR A 93 2.33 2.99 -1.91
C TYR A 93 3.25 3.30 -0.73
N GLY A 94 4.30 2.51 -0.55
CA GLY A 94 5.32 2.76 0.45
C GLY A 94 6.51 3.49 -0.14
N SER A 95 6.97 4.56 0.52
CA SER A 95 8.13 5.32 0.08
C SER A 95 9.25 5.38 1.13
N TRP A 96 10.48 5.42 0.64
CA TRP A 96 11.68 5.54 1.44
C TRP A 96 12.79 6.18 0.61
N ASP A 97 13.45 7.19 1.18
CA ASP A 97 14.64 7.80 0.57
C ASP A 97 14.42 8.28 -0.88
N GLY A 98 13.29 8.95 -1.12
CA GLY A 98 12.92 9.47 -2.44
C GLY A 98 12.41 8.43 -3.45
N ARG A 99 12.21 7.17 -3.04
CA ARG A 99 11.77 6.08 -3.94
C ARG A 99 10.51 5.40 -3.43
N ILE A 100 9.72 4.86 -4.36
CA ILE A 100 8.66 3.90 -4.04
C ILE A 100 9.31 2.53 -3.84
N ILE A 101 9.11 1.91 -2.68
CA ILE A 101 9.79 0.67 -2.27
C ILE A 101 8.85 -0.51 -2.06
N PHE A 102 7.54 -0.27 -1.98
CA PHE A 102 6.53 -1.32 -1.97
C PHE A 102 5.16 -0.83 -2.46
N VAL A 103 4.30 -1.80 -2.77
CA VAL A 103 2.85 -1.60 -2.92
C VAL A 103 2.08 -2.49 -1.95
N GLU A 104 0.91 -2.04 -1.52
CA GLU A 104 0.14 -2.68 -0.46
C GLU A 104 -1.37 -2.60 -0.71
N PRO A 105 -2.00 -3.70 -1.14
CA PRO A 105 -3.43 -3.88 -0.97
C PRO A 105 -3.74 -4.20 0.49
N MET A 106 -4.48 -3.33 1.16
CA MET A 106 -5.14 -3.65 2.42
C MET A 106 -6.55 -4.16 2.13
N VAL A 107 -6.97 -5.27 2.74
CA VAL A 107 -8.31 -5.87 2.51
C VAL A 107 -9.00 -6.30 3.80
N ALA A 108 -10.19 -5.76 4.04
CA ALA A 108 -11.04 -6.12 5.16
C ALA A 108 -11.54 -7.57 5.04
N THR A 109 -11.54 -8.29 6.16
CA THR A 109 -11.96 -9.70 6.17
C THR A 109 -13.45 -9.89 5.91
N ASP A 110 -14.30 -8.95 6.33
CA ASP A 110 -15.73 -8.97 6.03
C ASP A 110 -16.00 -8.81 4.54
N TRP A 111 -15.23 -7.94 3.86
CA TRP A 111 -15.31 -7.83 2.40
C TRP A 111 -14.81 -9.11 1.72
N LEU A 112 -13.67 -9.67 2.16
CA LEU A 112 -13.20 -10.97 1.65
C LEU A 112 -14.22 -12.09 1.84
N ALA A 113 -14.95 -12.12 2.96
CA ALA A 113 -15.97 -13.15 3.25
C ALA A 113 -17.11 -13.17 2.22
N THR A 114 -17.35 -12.07 1.50
CA THR A 114 -18.29 -12.01 0.36
C THR A 114 -17.79 -12.77 -0.88
N ARG A 115 -16.52 -13.21 -0.87
CA ARG A 115 -15.80 -13.86 -1.98
C ARG A 115 -15.83 -12.99 -3.23
N PRO A 116 -15.28 -11.76 -3.17
CA PRO A 116 -15.20 -10.91 -4.36
C PRO A 116 -14.42 -11.63 -5.46
N ASP A 117 -14.64 -11.24 -6.70
CA ASP A 117 -13.75 -11.54 -7.81
C ASP A 117 -13.59 -10.26 -8.62
N GLU A 118 -12.69 -9.40 -8.14
CA GLU A 118 -12.54 -8.04 -8.64
C GLU A 118 -11.10 -7.78 -9.06
N THR A 119 -10.94 -7.21 -10.26
CA THR A 119 -9.69 -6.58 -10.69
C THR A 119 -9.85 -5.08 -10.57
N ILE A 120 -8.94 -4.45 -9.84
CA ILE A 120 -9.03 -3.06 -9.42
C ILE A 120 -7.84 -2.32 -10.03
N SER A 121 -8.11 -1.37 -10.93
CA SER A 121 -7.08 -0.50 -11.48
C SER A 121 -6.54 0.44 -10.41
N ILE A 122 -5.24 0.72 -10.48
CA ILE A 122 -4.54 1.63 -9.57
C ILE A 122 -3.84 2.75 -10.36
N PRO A 123 -3.78 3.98 -9.84
CA PRO A 123 -2.92 5.01 -10.40
C PRO A 123 -1.46 4.55 -10.39
N VAL A 124 -0.70 4.93 -11.40
CA VAL A 124 0.72 4.59 -11.57
C VAL A 124 1.55 5.86 -11.68
N ALA A 125 2.82 5.80 -11.26
CA ALA A 125 3.76 6.88 -11.51
C ALA A 125 4.18 6.93 -12.99
N GLU A 126 4.70 8.08 -13.43
CA GLU A 126 5.26 8.22 -14.77
C GLU A 126 6.48 7.31 -14.95
N ARG A 127 7.34 7.26 -13.94
CA ARG A 127 8.56 6.44 -13.89
C ARG A 127 8.74 5.84 -12.50
N TYR A 128 9.56 4.80 -12.41
CA TYR A 128 9.98 4.21 -11.13
C TYR A 128 11.50 4.10 -11.05
N ASP A 129 12.04 4.14 -9.83
CA ASP A 129 13.45 3.92 -9.55
C ASP A 129 13.64 2.85 -8.46
N PRO A 130 14.22 1.68 -8.79
CA PRO A 130 14.66 1.27 -10.12
C PRO A 130 13.48 1.03 -11.08
N SER A 131 13.75 1.17 -12.38
CA SER A 131 12.82 0.73 -13.40
C SER A 131 12.58 -0.78 -13.28
N GLY A 132 11.37 -1.25 -13.56
CA GLY A 132 11.01 -2.65 -13.39
C GLY A 132 9.58 -2.97 -13.81
N LEU A 133 9.11 -4.17 -13.44
CA LEU A 133 7.73 -4.57 -13.61
C LEU A 133 6.88 -4.02 -12.46
N TRP A 134 6.04 -3.02 -12.76
CA TRP A 134 5.15 -2.38 -11.80
C TRP A 134 3.68 -2.64 -12.15
N PRO A 135 2.81 -2.87 -11.15
CA PRO A 135 1.40 -3.15 -11.38
C PRO A 135 0.65 -1.92 -11.88
N ALA A 136 -0.38 -2.15 -12.70
CA ALA A 136 -1.40 -1.15 -13.01
C ALA A 136 -2.79 -1.57 -12.45
N ALA A 137 -2.86 -2.74 -11.82
CA ALA A 137 -4.03 -3.23 -11.11
C ALA A 137 -3.62 -4.25 -10.03
N TYR A 138 -4.58 -4.63 -9.18
CA TYR A 138 -4.51 -5.85 -8.39
C TYR A 138 -5.83 -6.60 -8.47
N ARG A 139 -5.81 -7.92 -8.29
CA ARG A 139 -7.01 -8.76 -8.26
C ARG A 139 -7.16 -9.41 -6.89
N VAL A 140 -8.38 -9.41 -6.38
CA VAL A 140 -8.75 -10.14 -5.18
C VAL A 140 -9.85 -11.14 -5.54
N TYR A 141 -9.60 -12.43 -5.29
CA TYR A 141 -10.56 -13.47 -5.60
C TYR A 141 -10.49 -14.69 -4.68
N TRP A 142 -11.61 -15.43 -4.59
CA TRP A 142 -11.66 -16.76 -4.00
C TRP A 142 -11.30 -17.83 -5.04
N ASP A 143 -10.20 -18.54 -4.83
CA ASP A 143 -9.82 -19.72 -5.59
C ASP A 143 -10.50 -20.97 -5.02
N ALA A 144 -11.57 -21.41 -5.68
CA ALA A 144 -12.33 -22.58 -5.26
C ALA A 144 -11.54 -23.90 -5.37
N ALA A 145 -10.54 -23.98 -6.26
CA ALA A 145 -9.77 -25.20 -6.45
C ALA A 145 -8.81 -25.45 -5.27
N THR A 146 -8.25 -24.37 -4.70
CA THR A 146 -7.34 -24.46 -3.54
C THR A 146 -8.00 -24.07 -2.22
N SER A 147 -9.25 -23.60 -2.25
CA SER A 147 -9.97 -23.05 -1.09
C SER A 147 -9.19 -21.92 -0.41
N GLN A 148 -8.71 -20.96 -1.20
CA GLN A 148 -7.90 -19.84 -0.74
C GLN A 148 -8.41 -18.50 -1.27
N TYR A 149 -8.30 -17.44 -0.47
CA TYR A 149 -8.32 -16.08 -0.99
C TYR A 149 -6.97 -15.75 -1.61
N ARG A 150 -6.99 -15.14 -2.79
CA ARG A 150 -5.80 -14.69 -3.50
C ARG A 150 -5.87 -13.18 -3.70
N ILE A 151 -4.77 -12.52 -3.37
CA ILE A 151 -4.52 -11.11 -3.61
C ILE A 151 -3.26 -11.06 -4.46
N ALA A 152 -3.38 -10.59 -5.70
CA ALA A 152 -2.29 -10.63 -6.67
C ALA A 152 -2.16 -9.31 -7.40
N LEU A 153 -0.91 -8.86 -7.57
CA LEU A 153 -0.60 -7.79 -8.50
C LEU A 153 -0.96 -8.21 -9.92
N ALA A 154 -1.56 -7.30 -10.68
CA ALA A 154 -2.07 -7.53 -12.02
C ALA A 154 -1.58 -6.43 -12.97
N GLU A 155 -1.64 -6.72 -14.27
CA GLU A 155 -1.19 -5.81 -15.33
C GLU A 155 0.22 -5.25 -15.10
N LEU A 156 1.17 -6.12 -14.76
CA LEU A 156 2.58 -5.74 -14.61
C LEU A 156 3.12 -5.21 -15.94
N ARG A 157 3.68 -4.01 -15.92
CA ARG A 157 4.30 -3.37 -17.10
C ARG A 157 5.69 -2.86 -16.76
N GLN A 158 6.57 -2.89 -17.75
CA GLN A 158 7.88 -2.25 -17.64
C GLN A 158 7.69 -0.74 -17.49
N ARG A 159 8.23 -0.16 -16.43
CA ARG A 159 8.21 1.28 -16.11
C ARG A 159 9.53 1.72 -15.50
#